data_AF-A0A8T4JIY3-F1
#
_entry.id   AF-A0A8T4JIY3-F1
#
_cell.length_a   1.000
_cell.length_b   1.000
_cell.length_c   1.000
_cell.angle_alpha   90.00
_cell.angle_beta   90.00
_cell.angle_gamma   90.00
#
_symmetry.space_group_name_H-M   'P 1'
#
loop_
_entity.id
_entity.type
_entity.pdbx_description
1 polymer ?
#
loop_
_entity_poly.entity_id
_entity_poly.type
_entity_poly.pdbx_seq_one_letter_code
_entity_poly.pdbx_strand_id
1 'polypeptide(L)'
;MASLEEGLSELHGLRNDLVSVITIREGEGHFEEVEEYETGWNIPTKEEDEWVWDVEPITRPDIDKRDSARFRLSEIYQKSDWHYIRYQAGLFINSDDLNDKILMWVQELKSELNGLVTKYHGIEIKKVPDEKLRMRAMRDAVLLFQRTKSDPIKRLLEDTYKTNDLKIIRKFARNALGYKSSSDIAIDCSMCILGAAALFGAVYYSYKTIFD
;
A
#
# COMPACT_ATOMS: atom_id res chain seq x y z
N MET A 1 -20.38 -2.73 1.26
CA MET A 1 -19.03 -2.48 1.77
C MET A 1 -18.14 -2.28 0.57
N ALA A 2 -17.40 -1.18 0.50
CA ALA A 2 -16.45 -0.94 -0.60
C ALA A 2 -15.30 -1.95 -0.52
N SER A 3 -14.79 -2.39 -1.67
CA SER A 3 -13.60 -3.24 -1.72
C SER A 3 -12.36 -2.46 -1.26
N LEU A 4 -11.29 -3.17 -0.89
CA LEU A 4 -10.02 -2.52 -0.54
C LEU A 4 -9.48 -1.73 -1.74
N GLU A 5 -9.59 -2.30 -2.92
CA GLU A 5 -9.12 -1.76 -4.19
C GLU A 5 -9.87 -0.47 -4.56
N GLU A 6 -11.20 -0.47 -4.42
CA GLU A 6 -12.03 0.73 -4.59
C GLU A 6 -11.60 1.85 -3.64
N GLY A 7 -11.45 1.54 -2.35
CA GLY A 7 -11.08 2.54 -1.37
C GLY A 7 -9.65 3.07 -1.54
N LEU A 8 -8.71 2.25 -2.04
CA LEU A 8 -7.36 2.72 -2.40
C LEU A 8 -7.36 3.59 -3.65
N SER A 9 -8.21 3.26 -4.64
CA SER A 9 -8.39 4.08 -5.83
C SER A 9 -8.97 5.46 -5.47
N GLU A 10 -10.00 5.49 -4.61
CA GLU A 10 -10.59 6.73 -4.10
C GLU A 10 -9.54 7.58 -3.35
N LEU A 11 -8.75 6.97 -2.44
CA LEU A 11 -7.67 7.65 -1.75
C LEU A 11 -6.63 8.28 -2.70
N HIS A 12 -6.27 7.57 -3.77
CA HIS A 12 -5.30 8.09 -4.73
C HIS A 12 -5.85 9.29 -5.51
N GLY A 13 -7.11 9.23 -5.93
CA GLY A 13 -7.79 10.37 -6.57
C GLY A 13 -7.82 11.60 -5.65
N LEU A 14 -8.30 11.41 -4.42
CA LEU A 14 -8.39 12.50 -3.44
C LEU A 14 -7.03 13.10 -3.08
N ARG A 15 -5.98 12.27 -3.01
CA ARG A 15 -4.60 12.76 -2.80
C ARG A 15 -4.16 13.69 -3.93
N ASN A 16 -4.50 13.37 -5.18
CA ASN A 16 -4.17 14.23 -6.32
C ASN A 16 -4.97 15.54 -6.27
N ASP A 17 -6.24 15.45 -5.89
CA ASP A 17 -7.10 16.63 -5.72
C ASP A 17 -6.59 17.57 -4.60
N LEU A 18 -6.02 17.04 -3.51
CA LEU A 18 -5.39 17.84 -2.45
C LEU A 18 -4.23 18.72 -2.92
N VAL A 19 -3.55 18.34 -4.00
CA VAL A 19 -2.43 19.10 -4.57
C VAL A 19 -2.79 19.77 -5.89
N SER A 20 -4.05 19.66 -6.32
CA SER A 20 -4.51 20.16 -7.61
C SER A 20 -4.31 21.68 -7.75
N VAL A 21 -4.03 22.09 -8.97
CA VAL A 21 -3.81 23.49 -9.37
C VAL A 21 -4.69 23.79 -10.56
N ILE A 22 -5.19 25.02 -10.62
CA ILE A 22 -5.83 25.61 -11.78
C ILE A 22 -4.83 26.46 -12.54
N THR A 23 -4.91 26.40 -13.87
CA THR A 23 -4.14 27.26 -14.76
C THR A 23 -5.05 28.37 -15.23
N ILE A 24 -4.70 29.61 -14.92
CA ILE A 24 -5.45 30.80 -15.30
C ILE A 24 -4.62 31.60 -16.30
N ARG A 25 -5.23 32.01 -17.41
CA ARG A 25 -4.65 33.00 -18.33
C ARG A 25 -5.49 34.28 -18.18
N GLU A 26 -4.89 35.32 -17.59
CA GLU A 26 -5.51 36.65 -17.43
C GLU A 26 -4.79 37.60 -18.39
N GLY A 27 -5.30 37.75 -19.62
CA GLY A 27 -4.72 38.63 -20.64
C GLY A 27 -5.49 38.61 -21.95
N GLU A 28 -5.09 39.48 -22.88
CA GLU A 28 -5.57 39.44 -24.26
C GLU A 28 -4.89 38.30 -25.02
N GLY A 29 -5.53 37.84 -26.09
CA GLY A 29 -4.94 36.96 -27.06
C GLY A 29 -5.24 37.50 -28.44
N HIS A 30 -4.54 36.97 -29.43
CA HIS A 30 -4.76 37.31 -30.83
C HIS A 30 -4.79 36.03 -31.66
N PHE A 31 -5.35 36.14 -32.87
CA PHE A 31 -5.18 35.10 -33.87
C PHE A 31 -3.85 35.31 -34.56
N GLU A 32 -3.02 34.27 -34.56
CA GLU A 32 -1.79 34.21 -35.34
C GLU A 32 -2.01 33.22 -36.48
N GLU A 33 -1.66 33.63 -37.69
CA GLU A 33 -1.69 32.76 -38.87
C GLU A 33 -0.48 31.83 -38.78
N VAL A 34 -0.74 30.53 -38.64
CA VAL A 34 0.32 29.53 -38.53
C VAL A 34 0.43 28.79 -39.85
N GLU A 35 1.59 28.93 -40.50
CA GLU A 35 1.93 28.15 -41.69
C GLU A 35 2.56 26.82 -41.30
N GLU A 36 1.86 25.72 -41.56
CA GLU A 36 2.42 24.38 -41.37
C GLU A 36 3.21 23.95 -42.62
N TYR A 37 4.48 23.58 -42.41
CA TYR A 37 5.37 23.12 -43.48
C TYR A 37 5.61 21.62 -43.37
N GLU A 38 5.37 20.87 -44.44
CA GLU A 38 5.83 19.47 -44.51
C GLU A 38 7.37 19.45 -44.67
N THR A 39 8.05 18.73 -43.77
CA THR A 39 9.51 18.59 -43.79
C THR A 39 10.00 18.06 -45.13
N GLY A 40 10.69 18.92 -45.90
CA GLY A 40 11.36 18.56 -47.16
C GLY A 40 10.94 19.39 -48.38
N TRP A 41 9.84 20.14 -48.30
CA TRP A 41 9.38 21.03 -49.37
C TRP A 41 8.86 22.34 -48.75
N ASN A 42 9.42 23.49 -49.14
CA ASN A 42 8.96 24.82 -48.69
C ASN A 42 7.64 25.21 -49.40
N ILE A 43 6.61 24.37 -49.30
CA ILE A 43 5.28 24.63 -49.82
C ILE A 43 4.34 24.56 -48.60
N PRO A 44 3.75 25.69 -48.16
CA PRO A 44 2.80 25.68 -47.05
C PRO A 44 1.57 24.88 -47.46
N THR A 45 1.15 23.93 -46.62
CA THR A 45 0.06 22.99 -46.93
C THR A 45 -1.28 23.41 -46.33
N LYS A 46 -1.28 24.33 -45.36
CA LYS A 46 -2.48 24.82 -44.68
C LYS A 46 -2.19 26.16 -43.97
N GLU A 47 -3.08 27.12 -44.16
CA GLU A 47 -3.16 28.35 -43.35
C GLU A 47 -4.30 28.14 -42.35
N GLU A 48 -3.98 28.05 -41.06
CA GLU A 48 -4.99 28.00 -40.00
C GLU A 48 -4.73 29.14 -39.01
N ASP A 49 -5.80 29.85 -38.65
CA ASP A 49 -5.76 30.85 -37.58
C ASP A 49 -5.76 30.11 -36.24
N GLU A 50 -4.65 30.17 -35.51
CA GLU A 50 -4.57 29.67 -34.14
C GLU A 50 -4.72 30.84 -33.14
N TRP A 51 -5.54 30.64 -32.11
CA TRP A 51 -5.64 31.61 -31.03
C TRP A 51 -4.43 31.49 -30.09
N VAL A 52 -3.57 32.50 -30.12
CA VAL A 52 -2.37 32.59 -29.29
C VAL A 52 -2.63 33.55 -28.13
N TRP A 53 -2.18 33.17 -26.94
CA TRP A 53 -2.31 34.00 -25.74
C TRP A 53 -1.04 34.81 -25.55
N ASP A 54 -1.19 36.13 -25.38
CA ASP A 54 -0.05 37.06 -25.22
C ASP A 54 0.60 37.01 -23.83
N VAL A 55 0.01 36.26 -22.92
CA VAL A 55 0.46 36.13 -21.52
C VAL A 55 0.73 34.69 -21.15
N GLU A 56 1.78 34.50 -20.36
CA GLU A 56 2.08 33.20 -19.77
C GLU A 56 0.99 32.77 -18.77
N PRO A 57 0.62 31.48 -18.75
CA PRO A 57 -0.34 30.96 -17.79
C PRO A 57 0.17 31.05 -16.34
N ILE A 58 -0.70 31.49 -15.43
CA ILE A 58 -0.44 31.52 -13.99
C ILE A 58 -1.11 30.31 -13.34
N THR A 59 -0.36 29.51 -12.59
CA THR A 59 -0.91 28.40 -11.81
C THR A 59 -1.29 28.85 -10.40
N ARG A 60 -2.54 28.60 -9.97
CA ARG A 60 -3.02 28.84 -8.60
C ARG A 60 -3.58 27.55 -7.99
N PRO A 61 -3.60 27.39 -6.65
CA PRO A 61 -4.31 26.28 -6.00
C PRO A 61 -5.78 26.20 -6.42
N ASP A 62 -6.26 24.99 -6.75
CA ASP A 62 -7.69 24.72 -6.93
C ASP A 62 -8.34 24.55 -5.55
N ILE A 63 -8.75 25.67 -4.93
CA ILE A 63 -9.22 25.68 -3.54
C ILE A 63 -10.45 24.77 -3.37
N ASP A 64 -11.40 24.82 -4.30
CA ASP A 64 -12.64 24.04 -4.23
C ASP A 64 -12.37 22.54 -4.28
N LYS A 65 -11.51 22.08 -5.20
CA LYS A 65 -11.12 20.66 -5.24
C LYS A 65 -10.37 20.24 -3.99
N ARG A 66 -9.46 21.07 -3.50
CA ARG A 66 -8.68 20.78 -2.29
C ARG A 66 -9.58 20.65 -1.07
N ASP A 67 -10.53 21.56 -0.88
CA ASP A 67 -11.42 21.54 0.28
C ASP A 67 -12.45 20.40 0.19
N SER A 68 -12.98 20.11 -1.01
CA SER A 68 -13.80 18.92 -1.25
C SER A 68 -13.03 17.63 -0.94
N ALA A 69 -11.77 17.54 -1.38
CA ALA A 69 -10.92 16.39 -1.12
C ALA A 69 -10.61 16.22 0.37
N ARG A 70 -10.30 17.31 1.09
CA ARG A 70 -10.10 17.29 2.56
C ARG A 70 -11.34 16.78 3.29
N PHE A 71 -12.52 17.29 2.92
CA PHE A 71 -13.77 16.86 3.52
C PHE A 71 -13.98 15.36 3.32
N ARG A 72 -13.81 14.89 2.09
CA ARG A 72 -14.00 13.47 1.76
C ARG A 72 -13.00 12.56 2.46
N LEU A 73 -11.72 12.96 2.54
CA LEU A 73 -10.70 12.23 3.29
C LEU A 73 -11.02 12.15 4.78
N SER A 74 -11.57 13.22 5.38
CA SER A 74 -12.04 13.19 6.76
C SER A 74 -13.18 12.18 6.95
N GLU A 75 -14.11 12.06 6.01
CA GLU A 75 -15.16 11.03 6.07
C GLU A 75 -14.60 9.62 6.01
N ILE A 76 -13.67 9.37 5.08
CA ILE A 76 -12.99 8.07 4.92
C ILE A 76 -12.25 7.72 6.21
N TYR A 77 -11.53 8.68 6.79
CA TYR A 77 -10.80 8.52 8.04
C TYR A 77 -11.71 8.03 9.18
N GLN A 78 -12.93 8.58 9.27
CA GLN A 78 -13.87 8.26 10.33
C GLN A 78 -14.66 6.98 10.10
N LYS A 79 -15.02 6.68 8.84
CA LYS A 79 -16.07 5.70 8.52
C LYS A 79 -15.61 4.50 7.70
N SER A 80 -14.43 4.53 7.06
CA SER A 80 -13.98 3.41 6.22
C SER A 80 -13.95 2.11 7.00
N ASP A 81 -14.36 0.98 6.42
CA ASP A 81 -14.28 -0.29 7.14
C ASP A 81 -12.82 -0.75 7.33
N TRP A 82 -11.90 -0.31 6.47
CA TRP A 82 -10.50 -0.72 6.46
C TRP A 82 -9.63 0.23 7.26
N HIS A 83 -8.97 -0.28 8.28
CA HIS A 83 -8.12 0.53 9.16
C HIS A 83 -6.88 1.07 8.44
N TYR A 84 -6.33 0.31 7.48
CA TYR A 84 -5.27 0.80 6.60
C TYR A 84 -5.70 2.02 5.77
N ILE A 85 -6.92 2.00 5.23
CA ILE A 85 -7.48 3.12 4.47
C ILE A 85 -7.70 4.31 5.40
N ARG A 86 -8.26 4.10 6.60
CA ARG A 86 -8.39 5.16 7.61
C ARG A 86 -7.02 5.78 7.89
N TYR A 87 -6.00 4.96 8.15
CA TYR A 87 -4.64 5.44 8.41
C TYR A 87 -4.08 6.32 7.28
N GLN A 88 -4.22 5.89 6.02
CA GLN A 88 -3.76 6.67 4.86
C GLN A 88 -4.54 7.98 4.72
N ALA A 89 -5.86 7.95 4.90
CA ALA A 89 -6.69 9.15 4.88
C ALA A 89 -6.24 10.16 5.95
N GLY A 90 -6.04 9.68 7.19
CA GLY A 90 -5.57 10.48 8.31
C GLY A 90 -4.18 11.07 8.06
N LEU A 91 -3.28 10.34 7.39
CA LEU A 91 -1.97 10.88 6.97
C LEU A 91 -2.13 12.03 5.96
N PHE A 92 -3.03 11.92 4.99
CA PHE A 92 -3.21 12.97 3.97
C PHE A 92 -3.80 14.25 4.55
N ILE A 93 -4.63 14.15 5.59
CA ILE A 93 -5.20 15.31 6.29
C ILE A 93 -4.37 15.74 7.51
N ASN A 94 -3.20 15.14 7.74
CA ASN A 94 -2.33 15.40 8.89
C ASN A 94 -3.04 15.29 10.26
N SER A 95 -3.76 14.19 10.49
CA SER A 95 -4.45 13.97 11.77
C SER A 95 -3.48 13.67 12.90
N ASP A 96 -3.61 14.40 14.02
CA ASP A 96 -2.69 14.31 15.17
C ASP A 96 -2.92 13.05 16.04
N ASP A 97 -4.09 12.42 15.94
CA ASP A 97 -4.53 11.30 16.79
C ASP A 97 -4.23 9.90 16.20
N LEU A 98 -3.50 9.83 15.07
CA LEU A 98 -3.24 8.57 14.36
C LEU A 98 -2.63 7.48 15.23
N ASN A 99 -1.67 7.84 16.10
CA ASN A 99 -1.00 6.88 16.97
C ASN A 99 -1.95 6.27 18.00
N ASP A 100 -2.86 7.07 18.56
CA ASP A 100 -3.86 6.61 19.52
C ASP A 100 -4.89 5.70 18.83
N LYS A 101 -5.26 6.01 17.60
CA LYS A 101 -6.16 5.17 16.80
C LYS A 101 -5.58 3.81 16.47
N ILE A 102 -4.27 3.70 16.22
CA ILE A 102 -3.62 2.41 15.94
C ILE A 102 -3.89 1.41 17.08
N LEU A 103 -3.79 1.84 18.35
CA LEU A 103 -4.03 0.95 19.48
C LEU A 103 -5.48 0.43 19.52
N MET A 104 -6.45 1.30 19.23
CA MET A 104 -7.86 0.95 19.13
C MET A 104 -8.10 -0.04 17.98
N TRP A 105 -7.58 0.25 16.79
CA TRP A 105 -7.71 -0.59 15.61
C TRP A 105 -7.07 -1.96 15.79
N VAL A 106 -5.94 -2.05 16.52
CA VAL A 106 -5.33 -3.34 16.87
C VAL A 106 -6.29 -4.20 17.69
N GLN A 107 -7.06 -3.63 18.61
CA GLN A 107 -8.06 -4.39 19.38
C GLN A 107 -9.24 -4.83 18.50
N GLU A 108 -9.72 -3.97 17.60
CA GLU A 108 -10.78 -4.31 16.64
C GLU A 108 -10.35 -5.46 15.73
N LEU A 109 -9.15 -5.36 15.13
CA LEU A 109 -8.56 -6.41 14.30
C LEU A 109 -8.32 -7.72 15.06
N LYS A 110 -7.87 -7.64 16.32
CA LYS A 110 -7.71 -8.82 17.19
C LYS A 110 -9.03 -9.52 17.43
N SER A 111 -10.09 -8.76 17.69
CA SER A 111 -11.44 -9.28 17.87
C SER A 111 -11.90 -10.01 16.59
N GLU A 112 -11.78 -9.36 15.44
CA GLU A 112 -12.14 -9.94 14.14
C GLU A 112 -11.35 -11.23 13.84
N LEU A 113 -10.02 -11.23 14.07
CA LEU A 113 -9.16 -12.39 13.85
C LEU A 113 -9.49 -13.59 14.74
N ASN A 114 -10.05 -13.34 15.92
CA ASN A 114 -10.51 -14.37 16.86
C ASN A 114 -11.97 -14.81 16.60
N GLY A 115 -12.63 -14.26 15.57
CA GLY A 115 -14.04 -14.53 15.30
C GLY A 115 -15.00 -13.90 16.31
N LEU A 116 -14.52 -12.98 17.14
CA LEU A 116 -15.33 -12.19 18.05
C LEU A 116 -15.81 -10.96 17.28
N VAL A 117 -17.05 -10.97 16.82
CA VAL A 117 -17.65 -9.76 16.24
C VAL A 117 -18.19 -8.91 17.37
N THR A 118 -17.45 -7.87 17.74
CA THR A 118 -17.97 -6.84 18.65
C THR A 118 -18.87 -5.90 17.86
N LYS A 119 -20.20 -6.06 17.99
CA LYS A 119 -21.18 -4.97 18.20
C LYS A 119 -22.65 -5.44 18.03
N TYR A 120 -23.34 -5.60 19.16
CA TYR A 120 -24.64 -4.98 19.44
C TYR A 120 -24.83 -4.94 20.98
N HIS A 121 -24.95 -3.75 21.58
CA HIS A 121 -25.37 -3.56 22.99
C HIS A 121 -24.58 -4.33 24.08
N GLY A 122 -23.26 -4.50 23.94
CA GLY A 122 -22.43 -5.11 24.99
C GLY A 122 -22.59 -6.63 25.16
N ILE A 123 -23.27 -7.30 24.23
CA ILE A 123 -23.40 -8.76 24.23
C ILE A 123 -22.37 -9.35 23.25
N GLU A 124 -21.42 -10.11 23.77
CA GLU A 124 -20.50 -10.92 22.96
C GLU A 124 -21.26 -12.09 22.34
N ILE A 125 -21.69 -11.94 21.09
CA ILE A 125 -22.24 -13.05 20.32
C ILE A 125 -21.06 -13.74 19.63
N LYS A 126 -20.64 -14.91 20.15
CA LYS A 126 -19.76 -15.83 19.41
C LYS A 126 -20.47 -16.26 18.13
N LYS A 127 -20.23 -15.53 17.04
CA LYS A 127 -20.67 -15.95 15.71
C LYS A 127 -19.72 -17.05 15.23
N VAL A 128 -20.24 -17.96 14.42
CA VAL A 128 -19.42 -18.93 13.67
C VAL A 128 -18.27 -18.17 13.00
N PRO A 129 -17.00 -18.61 13.14
CA PRO A 129 -15.86 -17.88 12.58
C PRO A 129 -16.04 -17.71 11.07
N ASP A 130 -16.30 -16.49 10.61
CA ASP A 130 -16.34 -16.19 9.17
C ASP A 130 -14.89 -16.06 8.69
N GLU A 131 -14.41 -17.11 8.01
CA GLU A 131 -13.07 -17.14 7.42
C GLU A 131 -12.80 -15.92 6.53
N LYS A 132 -13.81 -15.42 5.80
CA LYS A 132 -13.66 -14.24 4.95
C LYS A 132 -13.38 -12.99 5.78
N LEU A 133 -14.09 -12.80 6.88
CA LEU A 133 -13.87 -11.68 7.80
C LEU A 133 -12.48 -11.74 8.43
N ARG A 134 -12.05 -12.93 8.88
CA ARG A 134 -10.73 -13.12 9.47
C ARG A 134 -9.60 -12.88 8.46
N MET A 135 -9.78 -13.34 7.22
CA MET A 135 -8.85 -13.07 6.12
C MET A 135 -8.79 -11.58 5.76
N ARG A 136 -9.92 -10.88 5.79
CA ARG A 136 -10.00 -9.43 5.61
C ARG A 136 -9.21 -8.71 6.72
N ALA A 137 -9.47 -9.01 7.98
CA ALA A 137 -8.75 -8.45 9.13
C ALA A 137 -7.24 -8.73 9.05
N MET A 138 -6.86 -9.94 8.64
CA MET A 138 -5.45 -10.30 8.44
C MET A 138 -4.80 -9.43 7.37
N ARG A 139 -5.45 -9.24 6.22
CA ARG A 139 -4.93 -8.38 5.14
C ARG A 139 -4.77 -6.93 5.62
N ASP A 140 -5.76 -6.41 6.31
CA ASP A 140 -5.75 -5.05 6.86
C ASP A 140 -4.58 -4.86 7.84
N ALA A 141 -4.42 -5.79 8.79
CA ALA A 141 -3.31 -5.79 9.74
C ALA A 141 -1.93 -5.84 9.06
N VAL A 142 -1.77 -6.63 7.99
CA VAL A 142 -0.51 -6.71 7.23
C VAL A 142 -0.20 -5.37 6.55
N LEU A 143 -1.17 -4.76 5.88
CA LEU A 143 -0.97 -3.48 5.18
C LEU A 143 -0.64 -2.35 6.18
N LEU A 144 -1.38 -2.30 7.29
CA LEU A 144 -1.08 -1.42 8.41
C LEU A 144 0.35 -1.62 8.93
N PHE A 145 0.77 -2.86 9.17
CA PHE A 145 2.13 -3.15 9.64
C PHE A 145 3.19 -2.73 8.62
N GLN A 146 2.98 -3.03 7.34
CA GLN A 146 3.90 -2.65 6.28
C GLN A 146 4.12 -1.14 6.22
N ARG A 147 3.06 -0.36 6.45
CA ARG A 147 3.10 1.09 6.40
C ARG A 147 3.62 1.74 7.68
N THR A 148 3.19 1.26 8.84
CA THR A 148 3.48 1.91 10.14
C THR A 148 4.73 1.37 10.81
N LYS A 149 5.07 0.09 10.57
CA LYS A 149 6.05 -0.68 11.36
C LYS A 149 5.77 -0.64 12.87
N SER A 150 4.50 -0.43 13.25
CA SER A 150 4.07 -0.28 14.64
C SER A 150 4.24 -1.56 15.46
N ASP A 151 4.85 -1.45 16.64
CA ASP A 151 5.04 -2.56 17.59
C ASP A 151 3.73 -3.24 18.04
N PRO A 152 2.66 -2.51 18.40
CA PRO A 152 1.34 -3.10 18.64
C PRO A 152 0.85 -4.03 17.52
N ILE A 153 1.00 -3.60 16.26
CA ILE A 153 0.58 -4.40 15.11
C ILE A 153 1.51 -5.60 14.91
N LYS A 154 2.83 -5.41 15.10
CA LYS A 154 3.79 -6.52 15.08
C LYS A 154 3.42 -7.62 16.09
N ARG A 155 3.11 -7.25 17.33
CA ARG A 155 2.68 -8.20 18.37
C ARG A 155 1.40 -8.93 17.98
N LEU A 156 0.42 -8.22 17.42
CA LEU A 156 -0.80 -8.83 16.88
C LEU A 156 -0.48 -9.91 15.81
N LEU A 157 0.41 -9.59 14.88
CA LEU A 157 0.84 -10.54 13.84
C LEU A 157 1.59 -11.74 14.43
N GLU A 158 2.47 -11.52 15.41
CA GLU A 158 3.20 -12.60 16.11
C GLU A 158 2.27 -13.55 16.87
N ASP A 159 1.30 -12.99 17.61
CA ASP A 159 0.29 -13.76 18.33
C ASP A 159 -0.59 -14.57 17.36
N THR A 160 -1.00 -13.93 16.26
CA THR A 160 -1.78 -14.57 15.20
C THR A 160 -1.01 -15.70 14.54
N TYR A 161 0.28 -15.51 14.26
CA TYR A 161 1.13 -16.57 13.72
C TYR A 161 1.23 -17.79 14.65
N LYS A 162 1.34 -17.56 15.97
CA LYS A 162 1.51 -18.63 16.96
C LYS A 162 0.21 -19.39 17.26
N THR A 163 -0.91 -18.67 17.40
CA THR A 163 -2.11 -19.20 18.04
C THR A 163 -3.30 -19.43 17.10
N ASN A 164 -3.30 -18.87 15.89
CA ASN A 164 -4.46 -18.95 15.00
C ASN A 164 -4.67 -20.37 14.45
N ASP A 165 -5.92 -20.85 14.50
CA ASP A 165 -6.37 -22.16 14.03
C ASP A 165 -6.24 -22.31 12.50
N LEU A 166 -6.43 -21.23 11.75
CA LEU A 166 -6.36 -21.25 10.30
C LEU A 166 -4.91 -21.17 9.80
N LYS A 167 -4.44 -22.26 9.18
CA LYS A 167 -3.10 -22.36 8.59
C LYS A 167 -2.82 -21.25 7.58
N ILE A 168 -3.82 -20.85 6.79
CA ILE A 168 -3.67 -19.78 5.80
C ILE A 168 -3.36 -18.44 6.47
N ILE A 169 -4.09 -18.07 7.53
CA ILE A 169 -3.87 -16.83 8.30
C ILE A 169 -2.46 -16.83 8.91
N ARG A 170 -2.04 -17.95 9.52
CA ARG A 170 -0.68 -18.09 10.05
C ARG A 170 0.39 -17.88 8.97
N LYS A 171 0.18 -18.38 7.75
CA LYS A 171 1.09 -18.19 6.62
C LYS A 171 1.21 -16.70 6.24
N PHE A 172 0.09 -15.97 6.20
CA PHE A 172 0.09 -14.52 5.93
C PHE A 172 0.86 -13.75 7.00
N ALA A 173 0.59 -14.01 8.28
CA ALA A 173 1.29 -13.38 9.40
C ALA A 173 2.81 -13.64 9.36
N ARG A 174 3.20 -14.91 9.15
CA ARG A 174 4.61 -15.32 9.00
C ARG A 174 5.32 -14.54 7.89
N ASN A 175 4.70 -14.47 6.71
CA ASN A 175 5.28 -13.79 5.56
C ASN A 175 5.42 -12.28 5.82
N ALA A 176 4.44 -11.65 6.45
CA ALA A 176 4.49 -10.24 6.79
C ALA A 176 5.60 -9.90 7.82
N LEU A 177 5.87 -10.83 8.74
CA LEU A 177 6.95 -10.72 9.73
C LEU A 177 8.35 -11.03 9.16
N GLY A 178 8.45 -11.52 7.92
CA GLY A 178 9.72 -11.89 7.30
C GLY A 178 10.34 -13.19 7.85
N TYR A 179 9.57 -14.03 8.52
CA TYR A 179 10.06 -15.32 9.00
C TYR A 179 10.26 -16.28 7.81
N LYS A 180 11.51 -16.74 7.62
CA LYS A 180 11.84 -17.79 6.64
C LYS A 180 11.08 -19.08 6.98
N SER A 181 10.60 -19.79 5.96
CA SER A 181 10.03 -21.11 6.15
C SER A 181 11.09 -22.09 6.64
N SER A 182 10.74 -23.07 7.46
CA SER A 182 11.65 -24.19 7.76
C SER A 182 12.06 -24.96 6.50
N SER A 183 11.24 -24.93 5.45
CA SER A 183 11.61 -25.42 4.10
C SER A 183 12.68 -24.56 3.41
N ASP A 184 12.76 -23.26 3.71
CA ASP A 184 13.74 -22.35 3.13
C ASP A 184 15.09 -22.47 3.87
N ILE A 185 15.04 -22.78 5.17
CA ILE A 185 16.23 -23.09 5.99
C ILE A 185 16.87 -24.42 5.55
N ALA A 186 16.07 -25.40 5.10
CA ALA A 186 16.60 -26.67 4.59
C ALA A 186 17.42 -26.49 3.29
N ILE A 187 17.09 -25.50 2.46
CA ILE A 187 17.84 -25.19 1.24
C ILE A 187 19.18 -24.52 1.60
N ASP A 188 19.19 -23.59 2.55
CA ASP A 188 20.43 -22.95 3.04
C ASP A 188 21.36 -23.98 3.74
N CYS A 189 20.82 -24.88 4.56
CA CYS A 189 21.64 -25.90 5.25
C CYS A 189 22.15 -27.01 4.30
N SER A 190 21.41 -27.38 3.25
CA SER A 190 21.88 -28.40 2.29
C SER A 190 23.04 -27.90 1.42
N MET A 191 23.11 -26.59 1.12
CA MET A 191 24.30 -26.01 0.49
C MET A 191 25.51 -25.97 1.43
N CYS A 192 25.32 -25.77 2.74
CA CYS A 192 26.40 -25.88 3.72
C CYS A 192 26.92 -27.33 3.87
N ILE A 193 26.03 -28.33 3.80
CA ILE A 193 26.41 -29.75 3.92
C ILE A 193 27.10 -30.26 2.65
N LEU A 194 26.68 -29.82 1.47
CA LEU A 194 27.36 -30.14 0.20
C LEU A 194 28.73 -29.46 0.08
N GLY A 195 28.89 -28.24 0.60
CA GLY A 195 30.20 -27.56 0.69
C GLY A 195 31.18 -28.24 1.65
N ALA A 196 30.70 -28.75 2.79
CA ALA A 196 31.53 -29.51 3.73
C ALA A 196 31.95 -30.88 3.16
N ALA A 197 31.07 -31.60 2.47
CA ALA A 197 31.42 -32.87 1.83
C ALA A 197 32.46 -32.74 0.72
N ALA A 198 32.46 -31.63 -0.04
CA ALA A 198 33.48 -31.36 -1.06
C ALA A 198 34.87 -31.08 -0.46
N LEU A 199 34.94 -30.42 0.71
CA LEU A 199 36.20 -30.19 1.41
C LEU A 199 36.77 -31.45 2.05
N PHE A 200 35.93 -32.35 2.60
CA PHE A 200 36.40 -33.64 3.12
C PHE A 200 36.77 -34.64 2.01
N GLY A 201 36.11 -34.59 0.85
CA GLY A 201 36.48 -35.40 -0.32
C GLY A 201 37.81 -34.99 -0.97
N ALA A 202 38.10 -33.69 -1.03
CA ALA A 202 39.36 -33.18 -1.59
C ALA A 202 40.58 -33.51 -0.72
N VAL A 203 40.44 -33.48 0.61
CA VAL A 203 41.53 -33.85 1.54
C VAL A 203 41.86 -35.34 1.46
N TYR A 204 40.87 -36.21 1.21
CA TYR A 204 41.11 -37.66 1.10
C TYR A 204 41.83 -38.05 -0.20
N TYR A 205 41.60 -37.34 -1.31
CA TYR A 205 42.26 -37.62 -2.58
C TYR A 205 43.72 -37.14 -2.64
N SER A 206 44.07 -36.06 -1.93
CA SER A 206 45.46 -35.58 -1.87
C SER A 206 46.38 -36.42 -0.99
N TYR A 207 45.85 -37.19 -0.04
CA TYR A 207 46.68 -38.09 0.80
C TYR A 207 47.02 -39.41 0.10
N LYS A 208 46.23 -39.84 -0.89
CA LYS A 208 46.46 -41.12 -1.59
C LYS A 208 47.53 -41.04 -2.69
N THR A 209 47.79 -39.86 -3.25
CA THR A 209 48.80 -39.67 -4.30
C THR A 209 50.22 -39.39 -3.79
N ILE A 210 50.42 -39.30 -2.48
CA ILE A 210 51.75 -39.07 -1.86
C ILE A 210 52.40 -40.40 -1.39
N PHE A 211 51.65 -41.50 -1.34
CA PHE A 211 52.10 -42.78 -0.78
C PHE A 211 51.96 -44.01 -1.70
N ASP A 212 51.77 -43.80 -3.01
CA ASP A 212 51.93 -44.85 -4.04
C ASP A 212 53.04 -44.44 -5.04
#